data_AF-A0A1F6FG72-F1
#
_entry.id   AF-A0A1F6FG72-F1
#
_cell.length_a   1.000
_cell.length_b   1.000
_cell.length_c   1.000
_cell.angle_alpha   90.00
_cell.angle_beta   90.00
_cell.angle_gamma   90.00
#
_symmetry.space_group_name_H-M   'P 1'
#
loop_
_entity.id
_entity.type
_entity.pdbx_description
1 polymer ?
#
loop_
_entity_poly.entity_id
_entity_poly.type
_entity_poly.pdbx_seq_one_letter_code
_entity_poly.pdbx_strand_id
1 'polypeptide(L)'
;MKERFETTLKAVAKEELTENDTDAIEMIERFVDAETMDQIRQLQLGKLDLVNQLKEWRKKFWEDEEAKDHESGLEDRPGAKTLYLKDGAYQIFTNGGETITLSKGEVMSASEWGFWWKFDDTVPREDQTEIMSKQVRNLIAAEYDRQLIEYGSVDTLSDNYKRETYQAIKEKNLNLETMPSGILAEKMITSLLIKQMHDDPSLSFRIKSVDVYEDVEHKIDFILELKDYTRGVKVGEPHSFGIQFTLNPGATAKKEQQIERVKRNSIHETEVDDIMLITIPLSDVKEKYELWASAKKSKRDPRGPDNLWSEETKKTIIEGLLKRIEDSHHPYA
;
A
#
# COMPACT_ATOMS: atom_id res chain seq x y z
N MET A 1 20.26 -0.69 6.35
CA MET A 1 19.64 0.63 6.60
C MET A 1 18.40 0.48 7.48
N LYS A 2 17.48 -0.45 7.17
CA LYS A 2 16.29 -0.78 7.98
C LYS A 2 16.58 -1.02 9.47
N GLU A 3 17.56 -1.86 9.82
CA GLU A 3 17.92 -2.12 11.23
C GLU A 3 18.44 -0.87 11.98
N ARG A 4 19.20 0.00 11.29
CA ARG A 4 19.67 1.27 11.87
C ARG A 4 18.51 2.25 12.04
N PHE A 5 17.64 2.33 11.04
CA PHE A 5 16.42 3.12 11.11
C PHE A 5 15.47 2.62 12.22
N GLU A 6 15.30 1.32 12.40
CA GLU A 6 14.55 0.72 13.51
C GLU A 6 15.19 1.03 14.87
N THR A 7 16.53 1.11 14.93
CA THR A 7 17.25 1.57 16.11
C THR A 7 16.96 3.04 16.38
N THR A 8 16.99 3.90 15.35
CA THR A 8 16.58 5.31 15.43
C THR A 8 15.15 5.47 15.91
N LEU A 9 14.22 4.66 15.39
CA LEU A 9 12.81 4.64 15.80
C LEU A 9 12.66 4.35 17.29
N LYS A 10 13.35 3.32 17.78
CA LYS A 10 13.29 2.92 19.20
C LYS A 10 13.87 3.98 20.13
N ALA A 11 14.92 4.66 19.70
CA ALA A 11 15.54 5.74 20.46
C ALA A 11 14.64 6.99 20.54
N VAL A 12 14.01 7.39 19.43
CA VAL A 12 13.14 8.57 19.39
C VAL A 12 11.80 8.32 20.11
N ALA A 13 11.31 7.08 20.13
CA ALA A 13 10.01 6.73 20.74
C ALA A 13 10.03 6.52 22.27
N LYS A 14 11.21 6.38 22.91
CA LYS A 14 11.31 6.23 24.37
C LYS A 14 11.43 7.60 25.04
N GLU A 15 10.56 7.89 26.01
CA GLU A 15 10.69 9.07 26.89
C GLU A 15 11.84 8.94 27.91
N GLU A 16 12.29 7.72 28.22
CA GLU A 16 13.45 7.47 29.08
C GLU A 16 14.52 6.68 28.31
N LEU A 17 15.67 7.32 28.08
CA LEU A 17 16.82 6.80 27.35
C LEU A 17 17.74 6.00 28.27
N THR A 18 18.22 4.84 27.81
CA THR A 18 19.30 4.09 28.48
C THR A 18 20.68 4.49 27.94
N GLU A 19 21.76 4.12 28.63
CA GLU A 19 23.14 4.44 28.22
C GLU A 19 23.48 3.89 26.82
N ASN A 20 22.99 2.69 26.49
CA ASN A 20 23.08 2.11 25.13
C ASN A 20 22.24 2.87 24.07
N ASP A 21 21.12 3.48 24.48
CA ASP A 21 20.31 4.30 23.56
C ASP A 21 21.03 5.64 23.28
N THR A 22 21.90 6.10 24.19
CA THR A 22 22.64 7.37 24.06
C THR A 22 23.77 7.27 23.04
N ASP A 23 24.51 6.16 23.02
CA ASP A 23 25.52 5.87 21.99
C ASP A 23 24.90 5.69 20.59
N ALA A 24 23.70 5.07 20.52
CA ALA A 24 22.96 4.95 19.28
C ALA A 24 22.48 6.33 18.78
N ILE A 25 21.99 7.20 19.68
CA ILE A 25 21.60 8.58 19.37
C ILE A 25 22.81 9.41 18.90
N GLU A 26 23.94 9.39 19.61
CA GLU A 26 25.15 10.10 19.18
C GLU A 26 25.67 9.58 17.82
N MET A 27 25.51 8.28 17.56
CA MET A 27 25.82 7.70 16.26
C MET A 27 24.86 8.23 15.19
N ILE A 28 23.56 8.34 15.45
CA ILE A 28 22.54 8.83 14.49
C ILE A 28 22.64 10.35 14.26
N GLU A 29 22.83 11.14 15.31
CA GLU A 29 23.01 12.60 15.25
C GLU A 29 24.28 13.01 14.49
N ARG A 30 25.25 12.10 14.33
CA ARG A 30 26.41 12.29 13.44
C ARG A 30 26.07 12.18 11.95
N PHE A 31 24.92 11.62 11.59
CA PHE A 31 24.57 11.31 10.19
C PHE A 31 23.29 12.00 9.68
N VAL A 32 22.45 12.51 10.57
CA VAL A 32 21.18 13.18 10.24
C VAL A 32 21.10 14.47 11.04
N ASP A 33 20.84 15.60 10.38
CA ASP A 33 20.72 16.89 11.06
C ASP A 33 19.48 16.99 11.97
N ALA A 34 19.51 17.94 12.90
CA ALA A 34 18.45 18.12 13.89
C ALA A 34 17.09 18.46 13.27
N GLU A 35 17.07 19.13 12.11
CA GLU A 35 15.84 19.46 11.40
C GLU A 35 15.16 18.19 10.87
N THR A 36 15.93 17.32 10.22
CA THR A 36 15.44 16.03 9.72
C THR A 36 14.98 15.12 10.85
N MET A 37 15.69 15.13 12.00
CA MET A 37 15.27 14.38 13.18
C MET A 37 13.94 14.89 13.77
N ASP A 38 13.71 16.20 13.80
CA ASP A 38 12.43 16.77 14.23
C ASP A 38 11.31 16.37 13.25
N GLN A 39 11.55 16.45 11.94
CA GLN A 39 10.58 16.02 10.93
C GLN A 39 10.19 14.54 11.11
N ILE A 40 11.18 13.65 11.31
CA ILE A 40 10.95 12.24 11.60
C ILE A 40 10.10 12.06 12.87
N ARG A 41 10.36 12.83 13.92
CA ARG A 41 9.59 12.81 15.17
C ARG A 41 8.13 13.24 14.92
N GLN A 42 7.90 14.31 14.16
CA GLN A 42 6.54 14.76 13.83
C GLN A 42 5.76 13.69 13.05
N LEU A 43 6.40 13.00 12.11
CA LEU A 43 5.78 11.89 11.37
C LEU A 43 5.41 10.71 12.29
N GLN A 44 6.25 10.39 13.29
CA GLN A 44 5.93 9.37 14.29
C GLN A 44 4.74 9.75 15.17
N LEU A 45 4.70 11.00 15.64
CA LEU A 45 3.58 11.52 16.41
C LEU A 45 2.28 11.48 15.57
N GLY A 46 2.33 11.83 14.29
CA GLY A 46 1.19 11.72 13.38
C GLY A 46 0.67 10.28 13.23
N LYS A 47 1.57 9.29 13.14
CA LYS A 47 1.16 7.87 13.11
C LYS A 47 0.50 7.43 14.42
N LEU A 48 1.04 7.84 15.57
CA LEU A 48 0.45 7.53 16.88
C LEU A 48 -0.93 8.16 17.03
N ASP A 49 -1.09 9.39 16.57
CA ASP A 49 -2.37 10.08 16.53
C ASP A 49 -3.41 9.32 15.69
N LEU A 50 -3.04 8.83 14.49
CA LEU A 50 -3.94 7.98 13.68
C LEU A 50 -4.38 6.71 14.41
N VAL A 51 -3.48 6.08 15.17
CA VAL A 51 -3.82 4.90 16.00
C VAL A 51 -4.80 5.29 17.11
N ASN A 52 -4.59 6.42 17.76
CA ASN A 52 -5.49 6.91 18.81
C ASN A 52 -6.86 7.30 18.22
N GLN A 53 -6.90 7.99 17.10
CA GLN A 53 -8.15 8.31 16.39
C GLN A 53 -8.94 7.05 16.01
N LEU A 54 -8.26 5.96 15.61
CA LEU A 54 -8.90 4.68 15.34
C LEU A 54 -9.45 4.02 16.62
N LYS A 55 -8.73 4.11 17.75
CA LYS A 55 -9.21 3.63 19.04
C LYS A 55 -10.46 4.40 19.48
N GLU A 56 -10.43 5.72 19.38
CA GLU A 56 -11.57 6.60 19.69
C GLU A 56 -12.75 6.31 18.76
N TRP A 57 -12.51 6.17 17.45
CA TRP A 57 -13.55 5.83 16.48
C TRP A 57 -14.26 4.52 16.83
N ARG A 58 -13.54 3.50 17.30
CA ARG A 58 -14.12 2.20 17.69
C ARG A 58 -15.06 2.30 18.89
N LYS A 59 -14.95 3.35 19.71
CA LYS A 59 -15.81 3.57 20.87
C LYS A 59 -17.27 3.75 20.50
N LYS A 60 -17.56 4.20 19.26
CA LYS A 60 -18.93 4.32 18.74
C LYS A 60 -19.71 2.99 18.75
N PHE A 61 -19.03 1.86 18.81
CA PHE A 61 -19.64 0.53 18.90
C PHE A 61 -19.85 0.03 20.32
N TRP A 62 -19.36 0.75 21.33
CA TRP A 62 -19.54 0.39 22.73
C TRP A 62 -20.96 0.73 23.19
N GLU A 63 -21.49 -0.06 24.12
CA GLU A 63 -22.87 0.07 24.60
C GLU A 63 -23.08 1.25 25.56
N ASP A 64 -22.00 1.90 25.99
CA ASP A 64 -21.99 3.01 26.92
C ASP A 64 -22.46 4.33 26.27
N GLU A 65 -23.36 5.07 26.91
CA GLU A 65 -23.85 6.37 26.40
C GLU A 65 -22.74 7.43 26.37
N GLU A 66 -21.81 7.40 27.32
CA GLU A 66 -20.66 8.33 27.33
C GLU A 66 -19.69 8.06 26.16
N ALA A 67 -19.68 6.84 25.62
CA ALA A 67 -18.84 6.46 24.49
C ALA A 67 -19.39 6.93 23.13
N LYS A 68 -20.66 7.34 23.07
CA LYS A 68 -21.34 7.77 21.82
C LYS A 68 -21.08 9.23 21.46
N ASP A 69 -20.66 10.06 22.42
CA ASP A 69 -20.35 11.48 22.22
C ASP A 69 -18.90 11.74 21.77
N HIS A 70 -18.13 10.69 21.48
CA HIS A 70 -16.76 10.83 20.99
C HIS A 70 -16.72 11.04 19.46
N GLU A 71 -16.52 12.29 19.06
CA GLU A 71 -16.21 12.65 17.67
C GLU A 71 -14.79 12.18 17.31
N SER A 72 -14.69 11.10 16.53
CA SER A 72 -13.45 10.81 15.81
C SER A 72 -13.46 11.52 14.47
N GLY A 73 -12.42 12.33 14.21
CA GLY A 73 -12.23 13.01 12.93
C GLY A 73 -11.94 12.07 11.74
N LEU A 74 -11.92 10.75 11.94
CA LEU A 74 -11.70 9.79 10.85
C LEU A 74 -12.85 9.80 9.84
N GLU A 75 -14.12 9.87 10.25
CA GLU A 75 -15.24 9.87 9.28
C GLU A 75 -15.48 11.23 8.63
N ASP A 76 -15.04 12.32 9.26
CA ASP A 76 -15.25 13.70 8.79
C ASP A 76 -14.15 14.21 7.88
N ARG A 77 -13.33 13.31 7.33
CA ARG A 77 -12.25 13.67 6.44
C ARG A 77 -12.77 14.37 5.17
N PRO A 78 -12.09 15.45 4.71
CA PRO A 78 -12.50 16.14 3.49
C PRO A 78 -12.62 15.20 2.29
N GLY A 79 -13.82 15.11 1.71
CA GLY A 79 -14.10 14.25 0.57
C GLY A 79 -14.57 12.83 0.91
N ALA A 80 -14.76 12.51 2.20
CA ALA A 80 -15.37 11.25 2.63
C ALA A 80 -16.76 11.06 2.02
N LYS A 81 -17.01 9.86 1.48
CA LYS A 81 -18.30 9.45 0.91
C LYS A 81 -19.00 8.51 1.88
N THR A 82 -20.31 8.67 2.06
CA THR A 82 -21.10 7.73 2.86
C THR A 82 -21.32 6.44 2.09
N LEU A 83 -20.91 5.34 2.70
CA LEU A 83 -21.14 3.99 2.22
C LEU A 83 -22.40 3.42 2.88
N TYR A 84 -23.27 2.84 2.08
CA TYR A 84 -24.50 2.16 2.50
C TYR A 84 -24.42 0.69 2.12
N LEU A 85 -25.12 -0.18 2.84
CA LEU A 85 -25.38 -1.55 2.41
C LEU A 85 -26.87 -1.73 2.18
N LYS A 86 -27.29 -1.80 0.91
CA LYS A 86 -28.70 -1.99 0.53
C LYS A 86 -28.83 -3.18 -0.39
N ASP A 87 -29.82 -4.03 -0.12
CA ASP A 87 -30.09 -5.24 -0.90
C ASP A 87 -28.87 -6.15 -1.08
N GLY A 88 -28.01 -6.21 -0.05
CA GLY A 88 -26.79 -7.03 -0.05
C GLY A 88 -25.62 -6.45 -0.86
N ALA A 89 -25.72 -5.22 -1.35
CA ALA A 89 -24.67 -4.57 -2.13
C ALA A 89 -24.27 -3.21 -1.54
N TYR A 90 -22.97 -2.89 -1.63
CA TYR A 90 -22.47 -1.59 -1.21
C TYR A 90 -22.92 -0.52 -2.19
N GLN A 91 -23.35 0.63 -1.69
CA GLN A 91 -23.84 1.73 -2.53
C GLN A 91 -23.32 3.07 -2.03
N ILE A 92 -23.12 3.99 -2.97
CA ILE A 92 -22.92 5.41 -2.68
C ILE A 92 -23.90 6.24 -3.49
N PHE A 93 -24.35 7.36 -2.91
CA PHE A 93 -25.18 8.34 -3.60
C PHE A 93 -24.32 9.53 -4.00
N THR A 94 -24.30 9.83 -5.31
CA THR A 94 -23.58 11.00 -5.82
C THR A 94 -24.44 12.26 -5.69
N ASN A 95 -23.80 13.44 -5.70
CA ASN A 95 -24.52 14.72 -5.68
C ASN A 95 -25.45 14.92 -6.90
N GLY A 96 -25.34 14.10 -7.94
CA GLY A 96 -26.23 14.10 -9.11
C GLY A 96 -27.48 13.22 -8.94
N GLY A 97 -27.66 12.55 -7.80
CA GLY A 97 -28.73 11.58 -7.58
C GLY A 97 -28.47 10.19 -8.17
N GLU A 98 -27.32 9.99 -8.81
CA GLU A 98 -26.91 8.67 -9.31
C GLU A 98 -26.46 7.79 -8.15
N THR A 99 -26.86 6.52 -8.20
CA THR A 99 -26.41 5.48 -7.28
C THR A 99 -25.31 4.68 -7.95
N ILE A 100 -24.16 4.55 -7.29
CA ILE A 100 -23.08 3.67 -7.73
C ILE A 100 -23.06 2.47 -6.79
N THR A 101 -23.26 1.29 -7.36
CA THR A 101 -23.08 0.01 -6.66
C THR A 101 -21.62 -0.39 -6.70
N LEU A 102 -21.10 -0.88 -5.58
CA LEU A 102 -19.72 -1.29 -5.39
C LEU A 102 -19.65 -2.73 -4.90
N SER A 103 -18.66 -3.48 -5.38
CA SER A 103 -18.26 -4.75 -4.77
C SER A 103 -17.47 -4.52 -3.47
N LYS A 104 -17.23 -5.57 -2.67
CA LYS A 104 -16.37 -5.47 -1.49
C LYS A 104 -14.94 -5.10 -1.90
N GLY A 105 -14.44 -5.70 -2.97
CA GLY A 105 -13.15 -5.39 -3.55
C GLY A 105 -13.00 -3.94 -3.96
N GLU A 106 -14.02 -3.36 -4.61
CA GLU A 106 -14.00 -1.94 -5.02
C GLU A 106 -14.01 -1.00 -3.82
N VAL A 107 -14.73 -1.33 -2.75
CA VAL A 107 -14.68 -0.56 -1.49
C VAL A 107 -13.28 -0.62 -0.88
N MET A 108 -12.66 -1.80 -0.85
CA MET A 108 -11.35 -2.02 -0.24
C MET A 108 -10.19 -1.41 -1.05
N SER A 109 -10.32 -1.32 -2.38
CA SER A 109 -9.29 -0.73 -3.25
C SER A 109 -9.44 0.78 -3.44
N ALA A 110 -10.59 1.38 -3.14
CA ALA A 110 -10.85 2.79 -3.40
C ALA A 110 -9.88 3.75 -2.68
N SER A 111 -9.35 3.35 -1.51
CA SER A 111 -8.35 4.16 -0.80
C SER A 111 -7.04 4.33 -1.59
N GLU A 112 -6.74 3.42 -2.51
CA GLU A 112 -5.61 3.59 -3.42
C GLU A 112 -5.79 4.88 -4.22
N TRP A 113 -7.00 5.20 -4.63
CA TRP A 113 -7.32 6.38 -5.44
C TRP A 113 -7.68 7.63 -4.62
N GLY A 114 -7.39 7.61 -3.31
CA GLY A 114 -7.64 8.72 -2.42
C GLY A 114 -9.11 8.92 -2.04
N PHE A 115 -9.93 7.89 -2.17
CA PHE A 115 -11.29 7.90 -1.62
C PHE A 115 -11.29 7.45 -0.17
N TRP A 116 -12.24 8.03 0.56
CA TRP A 116 -12.43 7.76 1.97
C TRP A 116 -13.91 7.48 2.25
N TRP A 117 -14.15 6.53 3.15
CA TRP A 117 -15.47 6.06 3.53
C TRP A 117 -15.81 6.53 4.94
N LYS A 118 -17.03 7.04 5.05
CA LYS A 118 -17.80 7.08 6.29
C LYS A 118 -18.99 6.14 6.15
N PHE A 119 -19.58 5.72 7.26
CA PHE A 119 -20.53 4.61 7.24
C PHE A 119 -21.92 5.05 7.65
N ASP A 120 -22.91 4.58 6.90
CA ASP A 120 -24.29 4.55 7.35
C ASP A 120 -24.54 3.33 8.25
N ASP A 121 -25.55 3.40 9.12
CA ASP A 121 -25.93 2.33 10.04
C ASP A 121 -26.33 1.02 9.33
N THR A 122 -26.66 1.08 8.04
CA THR A 122 -26.91 -0.11 7.21
C THR A 122 -25.68 -0.98 7.02
N VAL A 123 -24.46 -0.44 7.14
CA VAL A 123 -23.23 -1.22 6.97
C VAL A 123 -22.92 -2.01 8.24
N PRO A 124 -22.73 -3.34 8.18
CA PRO A 124 -22.40 -4.17 9.35
C PRO A 124 -21.14 -3.69 10.07
N ARG A 125 -21.14 -3.74 11.41
CA ARG A 125 -20.01 -3.28 12.25
C ARG A 125 -18.68 -3.95 11.90
N GLU A 126 -18.73 -5.23 11.53
CA GLU A 126 -17.56 -6.00 11.10
C GLU A 126 -16.94 -5.39 9.83
N ASP A 127 -17.76 -5.11 8.82
CA ASP A 127 -17.32 -4.47 7.58
C ASP A 127 -16.83 -3.03 7.82
N GLN A 128 -17.55 -2.24 8.63
CA GLN A 128 -17.09 -0.90 9.02
C GLN A 128 -15.69 -0.94 9.63
N THR A 129 -15.46 -1.90 10.55
CA THR A 129 -14.18 -2.06 11.25
C THR A 129 -13.08 -2.51 10.30
N GLU A 130 -13.35 -3.45 9.41
CA GLU A 130 -12.40 -3.93 8.40
C GLU A 130 -11.98 -2.79 7.47
N ILE A 131 -12.96 -2.10 6.88
CA ILE A 131 -12.75 -1.00 5.93
C ILE A 131 -11.99 0.14 6.62
N MET A 132 -12.46 0.62 7.78
CA MET A 132 -11.80 1.72 8.49
C MET A 132 -10.37 1.36 8.91
N SER A 133 -10.15 0.12 9.37
CA SER A 133 -8.80 -0.34 9.72
C SER A 133 -7.87 -0.34 8.51
N LYS A 134 -8.34 -0.76 7.33
CA LYS A 134 -7.57 -0.69 6.08
C LYS A 134 -7.26 0.76 5.70
N GLN A 135 -8.25 1.65 5.76
CA GLN A 135 -8.08 3.06 5.47
C GLN A 135 -7.02 3.72 6.38
N VAL A 136 -7.08 3.46 7.69
CA VAL A 136 -6.10 3.99 8.66
C VAL A 136 -4.72 3.38 8.43
N ARG A 137 -4.62 2.08 8.15
CA ARG A 137 -3.33 1.44 7.81
C ARG A 137 -2.67 2.09 6.60
N ASN A 138 -3.44 2.44 5.57
CA ASN A 138 -2.92 3.11 4.39
C ASN A 138 -2.35 4.51 4.70
N LEU A 139 -2.93 5.24 5.65
CA LEU A 139 -2.38 6.52 6.09
C LEU A 139 -1.09 6.33 6.88
N ILE A 140 -1.08 5.37 7.80
CA ILE A 140 0.12 5.04 8.58
C ILE A 140 1.26 4.63 7.64
N ALA A 141 0.97 3.83 6.61
CA ALA A 141 1.92 3.45 5.58
C ALA A 141 2.45 4.69 4.82
N ALA A 142 1.58 5.62 4.42
CA ALA A 142 1.99 6.85 3.74
C ALA A 142 2.90 7.74 4.63
N GLU A 143 2.61 7.87 5.92
CA GLU A 143 3.49 8.59 6.85
C GLU A 143 4.81 7.84 7.10
N TYR A 144 4.78 6.50 7.07
CA TYR A 144 5.97 5.67 7.17
C TYR A 144 6.87 5.81 5.93
N ASP A 145 6.31 5.82 4.72
CA ASP A 145 7.04 6.09 3.48
C ASP A 145 7.69 7.47 3.50
N ARG A 146 6.95 8.51 3.93
CA ARG A 146 7.54 9.85 4.10
C ARG A 146 8.73 9.83 5.04
N GLN A 147 8.62 9.09 6.15
CA GLN A 147 9.70 8.98 7.12
C GLN A 147 10.94 8.30 6.53
N LEU A 148 10.74 7.22 5.76
CA LEU A 148 11.81 6.53 5.05
C LEU A 148 12.45 7.40 3.97
N ILE A 149 11.65 8.18 3.22
CA ILE A 149 12.14 9.14 2.23
C ILE A 149 12.97 10.23 2.89
N GLU A 150 12.51 10.79 4.01
CA GLU A 150 13.25 11.82 4.73
C GLU A 150 14.62 11.31 5.17
N TYR A 151 14.65 10.17 5.85
CA TYR A 151 15.88 9.53 6.28
C TYR A 151 16.79 9.14 5.10
N GLY A 152 16.24 8.44 4.10
CA GLY A 152 16.99 7.94 2.95
C GLY A 152 17.56 9.03 2.05
N SER A 153 16.95 10.22 2.04
CA SER A 153 17.41 11.37 1.25
C SER A 153 18.69 12.02 1.80
N VAL A 154 18.98 11.83 3.09
CA VAL A 154 20.16 12.38 3.77
C VAL A 154 21.16 11.32 4.22
N ASP A 155 20.83 10.03 4.12
CA ASP A 155 21.70 8.93 4.54
C ASP A 155 23.03 8.93 3.78
N THR A 156 24.09 9.35 4.47
CA THR A 156 25.45 9.46 3.93
C THR A 156 26.17 8.12 3.80
N LEU A 157 25.64 7.05 4.41
CA LEU A 157 26.24 5.71 4.41
C LEU A 157 25.67 4.81 3.32
N SER A 158 24.58 5.22 2.68
CA SER A 158 23.95 4.51 1.58
C SER A 158 24.63 4.78 0.22
N ASP A 159 24.43 3.86 -0.72
CA ASP A 159 24.85 4.04 -2.11
C ASP A 159 24.34 5.38 -2.65
N ASN A 160 25.21 6.19 -3.26
CA ASN A 160 24.86 7.50 -3.80
C ASN A 160 23.64 7.42 -4.73
N TYR A 161 23.53 6.35 -5.53
CA TYR A 161 22.39 6.17 -6.44
C TYR A 161 21.06 5.97 -5.70
N LYS A 162 21.10 5.28 -4.55
CA LYS A 162 19.90 5.06 -3.71
C LYS A 162 19.48 6.36 -3.04
N ARG A 163 20.44 7.12 -2.49
CA ARG A 163 20.16 8.45 -1.92
C ARG A 163 19.58 9.41 -2.95
N GLU A 164 20.15 9.47 -4.15
CA GLU A 164 19.61 10.26 -5.28
C GLU A 164 18.18 9.82 -5.65
N THR A 165 17.88 8.52 -5.54
CA THR A 165 16.51 8.01 -5.76
C THR A 165 15.54 8.54 -4.71
N TYR A 166 15.89 8.47 -3.41
CA TYR A 166 15.06 9.05 -2.34
C TYR A 166 14.90 10.56 -2.48
N GLN A 167 15.97 11.30 -2.82
CA GLN A 167 15.91 12.74 -3.09
C GLN A 167 14.97 13.05 -4.25
N ALA A 168 15.06 12.31 -5.36
CA ALA A 168 14.17 12.49 -6.50
C ALA A 168 12.71 12.20 -6.15
N ILE A 169 12.44 11.21 -5.29
CA ILE A 169 11.08 10.93 -4.79
C ILE A 169 10.58 12.10 -3.93
N LYS A 170 11.40 12.59 -3.00
CA LYS A 170 11.10 13.73 -2.13
C LYS A 170 10.77 14.99 -2.93
N GLU A 171 11.62 15.35 -3.89
CA GLU A 171 11.46 16.56 -4.71
C GLU A 171 10.24 16.51 -5.63
N LYS A 172 9.91 15.33 -6.17
CA LYS A 172 8.79 15.19 -7.11
C LYS A 172 7.42 15.39 -6.48
N ASN A 173 7.32 15.40 -5.14
CA ASN A 173 6.05 15.50 -4.41
C ASN A 173 4.97 14.66 -5.09
N LEU A 174 5.27 13.36 -5.31
CA LEU A 174 4.47 12.45 -6.13
C LEU A 174 3.01 12.46 -5.65
N ASN A 175 2.19 13.26 -6.31
CA ASN A 175 0.74 13.24 -6.17
C ASN A 175 0.17 12.52 -7.38
N LEU A 176 -1.10 12.12 -7.29
CA LEU A 176 -1.76 11.37 -8.36
C LEU A 176 -1.62 12.10 -9.71
N GLU A 177 -1.65 13.44 -9.71
CA GLU A 177 -1.59 14.26 -10.91
C GLU A 177 -0.21 14.31 -11.59
N THR A 178 0.89 14.09 -10.85
CA THR A 178 2.28 14.15 -11.37
C THR A 178 2.97 12.80 -11.45
N MET A 179 2.26 11.72 -11.12
CA MET A 179 2.80 10.37 -11.00
C MET A 179 3.29 9.80 -12.35
N PRO A 180 4.51 9.24 -12.43
CA PRO A 180 5.00 8.53 -13.60
C PRO A 180 4.10 7.35 -14.01
N SER A 181 4.06 7.03 -15.31
CA SER A 181 3.20 5.96 -15.84
C SER A 181 3.50 4.57 -15.29
N GLY A 182 4.76 4.28 -14.89
CA GLY A 182 5.12 3.02 -14.22
C GLY A 182 4.40 2.86 -12.89
N ILE A 183 4.52 3.87 -12.02
CA ILE A 183 3.87 3.89 -10.70
C ILE A 183 2.33 3.88 -10.85
N LEU A 184 1.79 4.60 -11.85
CA LEU A 184 0.35 4.52 -12.16
C LEU A 184 -0.07 3.09 -12.52
N ALA A 185 0.71 2.38 -13.35
CA ALA A 185 0.39 1.00 -13.73
C ALA A 185 0.46 0.05 -12.52
N GLU A 186 1.50 0.15 -11.71
CA GLU A 186 1.65 -0.63 -10.46
C GLU A 186 0.43 -0.45 -9.57
N LYS A 187 -0.02 0.80 -9.40
CA LYS A 187 -1.20 1.13 -8.60
C LYS A 187 -2.51 0.64 -9.21
N MET A 188 -2.66 0.74 -10.53
CA MET A 188 -3.82 0.19 -11.26
C MET A 188 -3.91 -1.33 -11.14
N ILE A 189 -2.78 -2.03 -11.29
CA ILE A 189 -2.71 -3.48 -11.15
C ILE A 189 -2.98 -3.89 -9.70
N THR A 190 -2.36 -3.23 -8.73
CA THR A 190 -2.59 -3.50 -7.30
C THR A 190 -4.06 -3.29 -6.93
N SER A 191 -4.68 -2.20 -7.40
CA SER A 191 -6.12 -1.96 -7.24
C SER A 191 -6.96 -3.10 -7.82
N LEU A 192 -6.68 -3.52 -9.06
CA LEU A 192 -7.36 -4.63 -9.70
C LEU A 192 -7.20 -5.94 -8.90
N LEU A 193 -5.99 -6.28 -8.44
CA LEU A 193 -5.72 -7.50 -7.70
C LEU A 193 -6.36 -7.50 -6.31
N ILE A 194 -6.40 -6.35 -5.61
CA ILE A 194 -7.14 -6.19 -4.35
C ILE A 194 -8.62 -6.47 -4.58
N LYS A 195 -9.20 -5.99 -5.68
CA LYS A 195 -10.60 -6.29 -6.00
C LYS A 195 -10.83 -7.78 -6.15
N GLN A 196 -10.02 -8.44 -6.97
CA GLN A 196 -10.12 -9.87 -7.21
C GLN A 196 -9.94 -10.70 -5.93
N MET A 197 -8.98 -10.33 -5.06
CA MET A 197 -8.76 -10.97 -3.77
C MET A 197 -10.01 -10.97 -2.86
N HIS A 198 -10.85 -9.94 -2.94
CA HIS A 198 -12.05 -9.80 -2.13
C HIS A 198 -13.32 -10.31 -2.81
N ASP A 199 -13.39 -10.22 -4.13
CA ASP A 199 -14.60 -10.52 -4.91
C ASP A 199 -14.62 -11.97 -5.45
N ASP A 200 -13.46 -12.61 -5.61
CA ASP A 200 -13.36 -13.99 -6.07
C ASP A 200 -12.80 -14.91 -4.96
N PRO A 201 -13.66 -15.69 -4.28
CA PRO A 201 -13.23 -16.61 -3.22
C PRO A 201 -12.43 -17.82 -3.75
N SER A 202 -12.41 -18.07 -5.06
CA SER A 202 -11.60 -19.14 -5.65
C SER A 202 -10.12 -18.78 -5.71
N LEU A 203 -9.80 -17.48 -5.72
CA LEU A 203 -8.43 -17.00 -5.72
C LEU A 203 -7.84 -17.11 -4.30
N SER A 204 -6.78 -17.92 -4.20
CA SER A 204 -6.11 -18.20 -2.93
C SER A 204 -4.85 -17.37 -2.73
N PHE A 205 -4.87 -16.08 -3.10
CA PHE A 205 -3.76 -15.16 -2.86
C PHE A 205 -4.16 -13.98 -1.97
N ARG A 206 -3.16 -13.30 -1.43
CA ARG A 206 -3.28 -11.99 -0.80
C ARG A 206 -2.27 -11.03 -1.41
N ILE A 207 -2.66 -9.77 -1.50
CA ILE A 207 -1.78 -8.68 -1.93
C ILE A 207 -1.41 -7.83 -0.73
N LYS A 208 -0.11 -7.63 -0.55
CA LYS A 208 0.45 -6.68 0.40
C LYS A 208 1.17 -5.58 -0.38
N SER A 209 0.77 -4.33 -0.15
CA SER A 209 1.57 -3.19 -0.56
C SER A 209 2.87 -3.18 0.24
N VAL A 210 3.97 -2.79 -0.39
CA VAL A 210 5.24 -2.59 0.30
C VAL A 210 5.52 -1.10 0.53
N ASP A 211 6.46 -0.83 1.41
CA ASP A 211 6.96 0.53 1.64
C ASP A 211 7.98 0.94 0.57
N VAL A 212 8.32 2.22 0.55
CA VAL A 212 9.32 2.80 -0.37
C VAL A 212 10.72 2.18 -0.21
N TYR A 213 11.04 1.62 0.96
CA TYR A 213 12.32 0.96 1.18
C TYR A 213 12.41 -0.34 0.38
N GLU A 214 11.39 -1.20 0.45
CA GLU A 214 11.35 -2.44 -0.32
C GLU A 214 11.37 -2.18 -1.84
N ASP A 215 10.71 -1.13 -2.33
CA ASP A 215 10.80 -0.71 -3.75
C ASP A 215 12.22 -0.25 -4.14
N VAL A 216 12.80 0.67 -3.37
CA VAL A 216 14.11 1.27 -3.70
C VAL A 216 15.25 0.27 -3.50
N GLU A 217 15.24 -0.49 -2.42
CA GLU A 217 16.34 -1.38 -2.02
C GLU A 217 16.22 -2.78 -2.61
N HIS A 218 15.01 -3.33 -2.59
CA HIS A 218 14.76 -4.73 -2.96
C HIS A 218 14.02 -4.89 -4.28
N LYS A 219 13.61 -3.79 -4.93
CA LYS A 219 12.96 -3.80 -6.25
C LYS A 219 11.64 -4.56 -6.25
N ILE A 220 10.95 -4.54 -5.12
CA ILE A 220 9.63 -5.17 -4.94
C ILE A 220 8.59 -4.06 -5.04
N ASP A 221 7.63 -4.19 -5.95
CA ASP A 221 6.54 -3.20 -6.11
C ASP A 221 5.34 -3.58 -5.21
N PHE A 222 5.11 -4.88 -5.01
CA PHE A 222 4.15 -5.44 -4.05
C PHE A 222 4.49 -6.90 -3.74
N ILE A 223 3.92 -7.44 -2.66
CA ILE A 223 4.09 -8.85 -2.27
C ILE A 223 2.78 -9.59 -2.53
N LEU A 224 2.92 -10.78 -3.12
CA LEU A 224 1.84 -11.73 -3.33
C LEU A 224 2.05 -12.93 -2.41
N GLU A 225 1.12 -13.15 -1.48
CA GLU A 225 1.13 -14.31 -0.59
C GLU A 225 0.13 -15.35 -1.09
N LEU A 226 0.58 -16.58 -1.30
CA LEU A 226 -0.30 -17.70 -1.62
C LEU A 226 -0.73 -18.41 -0.35
N LYS A 227 -2.03 -18.60 -0.19
CA LYS A 227 -2.57 -19.47 0.86
C LYS A 227 -2.40 -20.91 0.39
N ASP A 228 -1.51 -21.64 1.06
CA ASP A 228 -1.27 -23.03 0.74
C ASP A 228 -2.47 -23.90 1.18
N TYR A 229 -3.29 -24.32 0.21
CA TYR A 229 -4.39 -25.26 0.42
C TYR A 229 -4.13 -26.53 -0.40
N THR A 230 -3.33 -27.43 0.14
CA THR A 230 -3.32 -28.82 -0.33
C THR A 230 -4.56 -29.54 0.24
N ARG A 231 -5.40 -30.10 -0.64
CA ARG A 231 -6.61 -30.86 -0.26
C ARG A 231 -6.27 -31.92 0.80
N GLY A 232 -6.73 -31.70 2.04
CA GLY A 232 -6.80 -32.73 3.08
C GLY A 232 -5.74 -32.68 4.21
N VAL A 233 -4.79 -31.75 4.20
CA VAL A 233 -3.81 -31.60 5.30
C VAL A 233 -3.57 -30.11 5.62
N LYS A 234 -3.45 -29.79 6.91
CA LYS A 234 -3.29 -28.44 7.45
C LYS A 234 -1.83 -27.95 7.32
N VAL A 235 -1.68 -26.75 6.76
CA VAL A 235 -0.67 -25.68 6.98
C VAL A 235 0.80 -25.97 6.60
N GLY A 236 1.16 -25.70 5.35
CA GLY A 236 2.49 -25.17 5.03
C GLY A 236 2.57 -23.67 5.34
N GLU A 237 3.77 -23.12 5.52
CA GLU A 237 3.94 -21.66 5.60
C GLU A 237 3.50 -21.02 4.27
N PRO A 238 2.74 -19.91 4.29
CA PRO A 238 2.30 -19.25 3.06
C PRO A 238 3.53 -18.79 2.26
N HIS A 239 3.60 -19.21 0.99
CA HIS A 239 4.68 -18.78 0.11
C HIS A 239 4.43 -17.33 -0.31
N SER A 240 5.44 -16.50 -0.14
CA SER A 240 5.38 -15.06 -0.36
C SER A 240 6.35 -14.65 -1.46
N PHE A 241 5.85 -14.01 -2.51
CA PHE A 241 6.64 -13.58 -3.65
C PHE A 241 6.67 -12.07 -3.74
N GLY A 242 7.87 -11.49 -3.83
CA GLY A 242 8.05 -10.11 -4.23
C GLY A 242 7.78 -9.99 -5.73
N ILE A 243 6.92 -9.07 -6.13
CA ILE A 243 6.62 -8.83 -7.54
C ILE A 243 7.32 -7.56 -7.96
N GLN A 244 8.15 -7.64 -8.99
CA GLN A 244 8.57 -6.48 -9.75
C GLN A 244 7.82 -6.44 -11.07
N PHE A 245 7.25 -5.29 -11.41
CA PHE A 245 6.46 -5.07 -12.59
C PHE A 245 7.22 -4.26 -13.65
N THR A 246 6.90 -4.48 -14.93
CA THR A 246 7.37 -3.65 -16.03
C THR A 246 6.37 -3.59 -17.18
N LEU A 247 6.17 -2.39 -17.68
CA LEU A 247 5.42 -2.13 -18.91
C LEU A 247 6.26 -2.31 -20.18
N ASN A 248 7.58 -2.36 -20.05
CA ASN A 248 8.50 -2.34 -21.18
C ASN A 248 9.20 -3.71 -21.35
N PRO A 249 8.80 -4.52 -22.34
CA PRO A 249 9.46 -5.78 -22.65
C PRO A 249 10.95 -5.63 -22.97
N GLY A 250 11.37 -4.48 -23.54
CA GLY A 250 12.77 -4.21 -23.86
C GLY A 250 13.65 -3.90 -22.63
N ALA A 251 13.06 -3.63 -21.46
CA ALA A 251 13.79 -3.38 -20.23
C ALA A 251 13.98 -4.63 -19.35
N THR A 252 13.40 -5.77 -19.76
CA THR A 252 13.34 -7.02 -18.99
C THR A 252 14.72 -7.47 -18.53
N ALA A 253 15.71 -7.58 -19.43
CA ALA A 253 17.05 -8.05 -19.10
C ALA A 253 17.76 -7.19 -18.03
N LYS A 254 17.56 -5.86 -18.04
CA LYS A 254 18.13 -4.97 -17.03
C LYS A 254 17.46 -5.18 -15.67
N LYS A 255 16.13 -5.32 -15.64
CA LYS A 255 15.36 -5.59 -14.41
C LYS A 255 15.69 -6.97 -13.84
N GLU A 256 15.82 -8.00 -14.68
CA GLU A 256 16.29 -9.32 -14.26
C GLU A 256 17.66 -9.25 -13.59
N GLN A 257 18.62 -8.52 -14.16
CA GLN A 257 19.92 -8.32 -13.51
C GLN A 257 19.83 -7.62 -12.15
N GLN A 258 18.91 -6.66 -12.00
CA GLN A 258 18.66 -5.98 -10.72
C GLN A 258 18.08 -6.96 -9.70
N ILE A 259 17.09 -7.75 -10.09
CA ILE A 259 16.47 -8.78 -9.26
C ILE A 259 17.51 -9.83 -8.84
N GLU A 260 18.31 -10.36 -9.77
CA GLU A 260 19.36 -11.33 -9.46
C GLU A 260 20.45 -10.78 -8.53
N ARG A 261 20.65 -9.45 -8.54
CA ARG A 261 21.53 -8.80 -7.57
C ARG A 261 20.88 -8.76 -6.18
N VAL A 262 19.58 -8.50 -6.08
CA VAL A 262 18.84 -8.52 -4.81
C VAL A 262 18.78 -9.95 -4.26
N LYS A 263 18.39 -10.93 -5.09
CA LYS A 263 18.32 -12.35 -4.72
C LYS A 263 19.62 -12.85 -4.09
N ARG A 264 20.77 -12.46 -4.66
CA ARG A 264 22.08 -12.89 -4.16
C ARG A 264 22.54 -12.16 -2.89
N ASN A 265 22.19 -10.88 -2.73
CA ASN A 265 22.83 -10.03 -1.72
C ASN A 265 21.95 -9.72 -0.51
N SER A 266 20.62 -9.72 -0.66
CA SER A 266 19.74 -9.16 0.37
C SER A 266 18.34 -9.80 0.43
N ILE A 267 18.07 -10.89 -0.30
CA ILE A 267 16.76 -11.58 -0.19
C ILE A 267 16.44 -12.05 1.23
N HIS A 268 17.47 -12.41 2.00
CA HIS A 268 17.37 -12.81 3.40
C HIS A 268 17.00 -11.64 4.35
N GLU A 269 17.05 -10.40 3.86
CA GLU A 269 16.59 -9.21 4.58
C GLU A 269 15.11 -8.88 4.27
N THR A 270 14.45 -9.68 3.43
CA THR A 270 13.05 -9.52 3.01
C THR A 270 12.15 -10.57 3.65
N GLU A 271 10.83 -10.34 3.61
CA GLU A 271 9.83 -11.34 4.02
C GLU A 271 9.38 -12.27 2.88
N VAL A 272 10.05 -12.24 1.72
CA VAL A 272 9.66 -13.00 0.53
C VAL A 272 10.62 -14.16 0.26
N ASP A 273 10.07 -15.26 -0.26
CA ASP A 273 10.81 -16.46 -0.64
C ASP A 273 11.56 -16.24 -1.98
N ASP A 274 10.94 -15.48 -2.89
CA ASP A 274 11.53 -15.15 -4.17
C ASP A 274 11.00 -13.83 -4.75
N ILE A 275 11.70 -13.29 -5.74
CA ILE A 275 11.27 -12.11 -6.50
C ILE A 275 10.99 -12.48 -7.96
N MET A 276 9.78 -12.19 -8.42
CA MET A 276 9.32 -12.45 -9.79
C MET A 276 9.20 -11.16 -10.60
N LEU A 277 9.80 -11.15 -11.80
CA LEU A 277 9.55 -10.12 -12.79
C LEU A 277 8.30 -10.46 -13.61
N ILE A 278 7.37 -9.51 -13.65
CA ILE A 278 6.15 -9.60 -14.46
C ILE A 278 6.15 -8.48 -15.50
N THR A 279 6.11 -8.89 -16.76
CA THR A 279 6.05 -7.98 -17.91
C THR A 279 4.66 -8.03 -18.51
N ILE A 280 3.87 -6.99 -18.32
CA ILE A 280 2.57 -6.84 -19.00
C ILE A 280 2.59 -5.55 -19.82
N PRO A 281 2.61 -5.62 -21.16
CA PRO A 281 2.64 -4.44 -22.00
C PRO A 281 1.26 -3.76 -22.02
N LEU A 282 1.03 -2.83 -21.09
CA LEU A 282 -0.18 -2.02 -21.02
C LEU A 282 0.08 -0.64 -21.61
N SER A 283 -0.28 -0.45 -22.88
CA SER A 283 -0.07 0.83 -23.58
C SER A 283 -1.08 1.92 -23.18
N ASP A 284 -2.21 1.55 -22.57
CA ASP A 284 -3.34 2.45 -22.30
C ASP A 284 -3.40 2.96 -20.85
N VAL A 285 -2.45 2.59 -19.97
CA VAL A 285 -2.40 3.00 -18.54
C VAL A 285 -2.63 4.50 -18.38
N LYS A 286 -1.83 5.31 -19.09
CA LYS A 286 -1.88 6.77 -18.98
C LYS A 286 -3.20 7.33 -19.50
N GLU A 287 -3.71 6.79 -20.62
CA GLU A 287 -4.99 7.20 -21.21
C GLU A 287 -6.15 6.91 -20.24
N LYS A 288 -6.23 5.70 -19.68
CA LYS A 288 -7.29 5.34 -18.72
C LYS A 288 -7.21 6.18 -17.45
N TYR A 289 -6.00 6.41 -16.95
CA TYR A 289 -5.80 7.29 -15.80
C TYR A 289 -6.26 8.72 -16.09
N GLU A 290 -5.85 9.32 -17.20
CA GLU A 290 -6.24 10.68 -17.57
C GLU A 290 -7.75 10.80 -17.80
N LEU A 291 -8.38 9.80 -18.41
CA LEU A 291 -9.84 9.76 -18.59
C LEU A 291 -10.55 9.76 -17.23
N TRP A 292 -10.13 8.91 -16.29
CA TRP A 292 -10.66 8.89 -14.93
C TRP A 292 -10.39 10.20 -14.17
N ALA A 293 -9.18 10.73 -14.29
CA ALA A 293 -8.73 11.93 -13.58
C ALA A 293 -9.32 13.23 -14.13
N SER A 294 -9.81 13.23 -15.38
CA SER A 294 -10.45 14.37 -16.05
C SER A 294 -11.75 14.82 -15.37
N ALA A 295 -12.41 13.91 -14.64
CA ALA A 295 -13.54 14.26 -13.79
C ALA A 295 -13.07 15.13 -12.61
N LYS A 296 -13.91 16.09 -12.19
CA LYS A 296 -13.68 16.83 -10.95
C LYS A 296 -13.45 15.84 -9.80
N LYS A 297 -12.50 16.11 -8.89
CA LYS A 297 -12.14 15.18 -7.79
C LYS A 297 -13.36 14.62 -7.03
N SER A 298 -14.37 15.44 -6.76
CA SER A 298 -15.62 15.02 -6.11
C SER A 298 -16.50 14.05 -6.92
N LYS A 299 -16.32 14.05 -8.25
CA LYS A 299 -17.04 13.24 -9.25
C LYS A 299 -16.22 12.08 -9.81
N ARG A 300 -14.95 11.92 -9.40
CA ARG A 300 -14.15 10.75 -9.82
C ARG A 300 -14.83 9.47 -9.35
N ASP A 301 -14.76 8.44 -10.19
CA ASP A 301 -15.35 7.13 -9.90
C ASP A 301 -14.52 6.44 -8.79
N PRO A 302 -15.11 6.05 -7.64
CA PRO A 302 -14.39 5.37 -6.57
C PRO A 302 -13.78 4.03 -6.97
N ARG A 303 -14.31 3.41 -8.03
CA ARG A 303 -13.77 2.16 -8.58
C ARG A 303 -12.40 2.33 -9.22
N GLY A 304 -11.93 3.57 -9.42
CA GLY A 304 -10.59 3.83 -9.96
C GLY A 304 -10.47 3.65 -11.47
N PRO A 305 -9.32 4.05 -12.04
CA PRO A 305 -9.05 3.99 -13.48
C PRO A 305 -8.93 2.56 -14.02
N ASP A 306 -8.57 1.56 -13.20
CA ASP A 306 -8.50 0.16 -13.63
C ASP A 306 -9.88 -0.40 -14.01
N ASN A 307 -10.97 0.23 -13.54
CA ASN A 307 -12.33 -0.08 -13.97
C ASN A 307 -12.59 0.26 -15.46
N LEU A 308 -11.78 1.13 -16.06
CA LEU A 308 -11.89 1.53 -17.47
C LEU A 308 -11.19 0.57 -18.43
N TRP A 309 -10.46 -0.42 -17.91
CA TRP A 309 -9.93 -1.50 -18.73
C TRP A 309 -11.06 -2.45 -19.18
N SER A 310 -10.89 -3.02 -20.38
CA SER A 310 -11.76 -4.09 -20.85
C SER A 310 -11.58 -5.33 -19.98
N GLU A 311 -12.62 -6.18 -19.94
CA GLU A 311 -12.54 -7.47 -19.25
C GLU A 311 -11.42 -8.36 -19.82
N GLU A 312 -11.15 -8.27 -21.12
CA GLU A 312 -10.05 -8.98 -21.77
C GLU A 312 -8.67 -8.54 -21.23
N THR A 313 -8.46 -7.24 -21.04
CA THR A 313 -7.23 -6.71 -20.44
C THR A 313 -7.09 -7.17 -19.00
N LYS A 314 -8.15 -7.05 -18.19
CA LYS A 314 -8.15 -7.49 -16.78
C LYS A 314 -7.83 -8.97 -16.68
N LYS A 315 -8.47 -9.80 -17.51
CA LYS A 315 -8.23 -11.24 -17.59
C LYS A 315 -6.78 -11.55 -17.97
N THR A 316 -6.23 -10.88 -18.98
CA THR A 316 -4.83 -11.06 -19.41
C THR A 316 -3.85 -10.78 -18.26
N ILE A 317 -4.10 -9.74 -17.46
CA ILE A 317 -3.25 -9.41 -16.30
C ILE A 317 -3.31 -10.54 -15.26
N ILE A 318 -4.52 -10.98 -14.90
CA ILE A 318 -4.72 -12.00 -13.86
C ILE A 318 -4.14 -13.35 -14.32
N GLU A 319 -4.46 -13.81 -15.53
CA GLU A 319 -3.95 -15.08 -16.06
C GLU A 319 -2.42 -15.04 -16.24
N GLY A 320 -1.87 -13.90 -16.68
CA GLY A 320 -0.43 -13.73 -16.79
C GLY A 320 0.29 -13.83 -15.44
N LEU A 321 -0.28 -13.23 -14.40
CA LEU A 321 0.21 -13.32 -13.02
C LEU A 321 0.14 -14.76 -12.49
N LEU A 322 -1.02 -15.41 -12.61
CA LEU A 322 -1.24 -16.78 -12.10
C LEU A 322 -0.35 -17.79 -12.82
N LYS A 323 -0.22 -17.70 -14.15
CA LYS A 323 0.67 -18.56 -14.92
C LYS A 323 2.12 -18.42 -14.45
N ARG A 324 2.58 -17.20 -14.18
CA ARG A 324 3.96 -16.96 -13.75
C ARG A 324 4.22 -17.56 -12.36
N ILE A 325 3.21 -17.54 -11.50
CA ILE A 325 3.24 -18.19 -10.18
C ILE A 325 3.28 -19.72 -10.33
N GLU A 326 2.49 -20.31 -11.22
CA GLU A 326 2.53 -21.76 -11.47
C GLU A 326 3.90 -22.20 -12.00
N ASP A 327 4.47 -21.45 -12.95
CA ASP A 327 5.79 -21.73 -13.53
C ASP A 327 6.90 -21.66 -12.47
N SER A 328 6.78 -20.81 -11.44
CA SER A 328 7.76 -20.70 -10.36
C SER A 328 7.64 -21.79 -9.28
N HIS A 329 6.47 -22.44 -9.14
CA HIS A 329 6.26 -23.57 -8.22
C HIS A 329 6.68 -24.93 -8.81
N HIS A 330 6.96 -25.00 -10.11
CA HIS A 330 7.44 -26.21 -10.78
C HIS A 330 8.87 -26.08 -11.33
N PRO A 331 9.91 -25.86 -10.50
CA PRO A 331 11.29 -25.91 -10.97
C PRO A 331 11.79 -27.35 -11.24
N TYR A 332 10.98 -28.38 -10.98
CA TYR A 332 11.28 -29.78 -11.32
C TYR A 332 10.03 -30.52 -11.82
N ALA A 333 9.89 -30.60 -13.13
CA ALA A 333 9.12 -31.64 -13.83
C ALA A 333 9.97 -32.19 -14.98
#